data_AF-A0A662Q5H7-F1
#
_entry.id   AF-A0A662Q5H7-F1
#
_cell.length_a   1.000
_cell.length_b   1.000
_cell.length_c   1.000
_cell.angle_alpha   90.00
_cell.angle_beta   90.00
_cell.angle_gamma   90.00
#
_symmetry.space_group_name_H-M   'P 1'
#
loop_
_entity.id
_entity.type
_entity.pdbx_description
1 polymer ?
#
loop_
_entity_poly.entity_id
_entity_poly.type
_entity_poly.pdbx_seq_one_letter_code
_entity_poly.pdbx_strand_id
1 'polypeptide(L)' 'MNEIEEAVRRLILDTFSNLDELEERYRQALEREESELGREVFKILLENLVIARRRRIPVCQDTGVAVI' A
#
# COMPACT_ATOMS: atom_id res chain seq x y z
N MET A 1 22.85 11.98 11.30
CA MET A 1 21.77 12.34 10.37
C MET A 1 21.32 13.75 10.68
N ASN A 2 21.14 14.60 9.68
CA ASN A 2 20.57 15.94 9.87
C ASN A 2 19.03 15.88 9.90
N GLU A 3 18.38 16.99 10.23
CA GLU A 3 16.93 17.07 10.34
C GLU A 3 16.21 16.68 9.04
N ILE A 4 16.76 17.08 7.89
CA ILE A 4 16.21 16.77 6.56
C ILE A 4 16.28 15.26 6.30
N GLU A 5 17.42 14.64 6.58
CA GLU A 5 17.60 13.20 6.38
C GLU A 5 16.62 12.38 7.24
N GLU A 6 16.38 12.77 8.49
CA GLU A 6 15.40 12.09 9.36
C GLU A 6 13.95 12.35 8.93
N ALA A 7 13.65 13.54 8.40
CA ALA A 7 12.33 13.86 7.85
C ALA A 7 12.04 13.00 6.61
N VAL A 8 12.98 12.94 5.66
CA VAL A 8 12.84 12.11 4.44
C VAL A 8 12.70 10.63 4.80
N ARG A 9 13.52 10.13 5.73
CA ARG A 9 13.43 8.75 6.21
C ARG A 9 12.05 8.43 6.78
N ARG A 10 11.50 9.31 7.61
CA ARG A 10 10.15 9.13 8.19
C ARG A 10 9.08 9.12 7.10
N LEU A 11 9.11 10.08 6.18
CA LEU A 11 8.14 10.15 5.08
C LEU A 11 8.13 8.87 4.24
N ILE A 12 9.30 8.34 3.87
CA ILE A 12 9.40 7.09 3.08
C ILE A 12 8.85 5.89 3.87
N LEU A 13 9.10 5.80 5.18
CA LEU A 13 8.56 4.71 6.00
C LEU A 13 7.04 4.83 6.20
N ASP A 14 6.53 6.05 6.26
CA ASP A 14 5.10 6.33 6.38
C ASP A 14 4.35 5.91 5.10
N THR A 15 4.92 6.08 3.90
CA THR A 15 4.27 5.62 2.66
C THR A 15 4.09 4.11 2.58
N PHE A 16 4.95 3.32 3.24
CA PHE A 16 4.82 1.86 3.28
C PHE A 16 3.83 1.35 4.32
N SER A 17 3.54 2.17 5.34
CA SER A 17 2.77 1.76 6.52
C SER A 17 1.36 2.35 6.56
N ASN A 18 1.14 3.51 5.92
CA ASN A 18 -0.17 4.15 5.83
C ASN A 18 -0.99 3.57 4.67
N LEU A 19 -1.58 2.39 4.91
CA LEU A 19 -2.30 1.61 3.92
C LEU A 19 -3.83 1.63 4.09
N ASP A 20 -4.33 2.35 5.10
CA ASP A 20 -5.74 2.29 5.51
C ASP A 20 -6.68 2.87 4.45
N GLU A 21 -6.33 4.02 3.85
CA GLU A 21 -7.12 4.57 2.76
C GLU A 21 -7.11 3.62 1.55
N LEU A 22 -5.96 3.04 1.20
CA LEU A 22 -5.85 2.13 0.07
C LEU A 22 -6.71 0.87 0.26
N GLU A 23 -6.71 0.30 1.47
CA GLU A 23 -7.56 -0.84 1.81
C GLU A 23 -9.04 -0.51 1.66
N GLU A 24 -9.48 0.64 2.18
CA GLU A 24 -10.87 1.08 2.07
C GLU A 24 -11.28 1.25 0.60
N ARG A 25 -10.42 1.86 -0.24
CA ARG A 25 -10.68 1.98 -1.68
C ARG A 25 -10.77 0.63 -2.37
N TYR A 26 -9.92 -0.33 -2.03
CA TYR A 26 -9.98 -1.68 -2.60
C TYR A 26 -11.25 -2.42 -2.20
N ARG A 27 -11.72 -2.28 -0.95
CA ARG A 27 -13.00 -2.85 -0.51
C ARG A 27 -14.18 -2.26 -1.28
N GLN A 28 -14.23 -0.94 -1.41
CA GLN A 28 -15.26 -0.26 -2.20
C GLN A 28 -15.22 -0.66 -3.68
N ALA A 29 -14.03 -0.86 -4.24
CA ALA A 29 -13.88 -1.31 -5.62
C ALA A 29 -14.36 -2.77 -5.80
N LEU A 30 -14.03 -3.66 -4.85
CA LEU A 30 -14.51 -5.05 -4.84
C LEU A 30 -16.05 -5.17 -4.80
N GLU A 31 -16.72 -4.24 -4.11
CA GLU A 31 -18.18 -4.17 -4.05
C GLU A 31 -18.81 -3.74 -5.38
N ARG A 32 -18.14 -2.87 -6.13
CA ARG A 32 -18.63 -2.29 -7.38
C ARG A 32 -18.22 -3.06 -8.63
N GLU A 33 -17.20 -3.90 -8.53
CA GLU A 33 -16.65 -4.64 -9.66
C GLU A 33 -17.63 -5.73 -10.14
N GLU A 34 -17.95 -5.69 -11.44
CA GLU A 34 -18.90 -6.58 -12.08
C GLU A 34 -18.24 -7.88 -12.55
N SER A 35 -16.95 -7.82 -12.91
CA SER A 35 -16.19 -8.97 -13.39
C SER A 35 -15.80 -9.89 -12.24
N GLU A 36 -16.17 -11.17 -12.32
CA GLU A 36 -15.73 -12.18 -11.34
C GLU A 36 -14.20 -12.24 -11.24
N LEU A 37 -13.50 -12.18 -12.38
CA LEU A 37 -12.04 -12.13 -12.41
C LEU A 37 -11.49 -10.87 -11.72
N GLY A 38 -12.13 -9.72 -11.96
CA GLY A 38 -11.74 -8.45 -11.32
C GLY A 38 -11.90 -8.51 -9.80
N ARG A 39 -12.98 -9.12 -9.32
CA ARG A 39 -13.21 -9.33 -7.88
C ARG A 39 -12.15 -10.22 -7.25
N GLU A 40 -11.72 -11.29 -7.93
CA GLU A 40 -10.60 -12.12 -7.45
C GLU A 40 -9.29 -11.33 -7.37
N VAL A 41 -9.00 -10.46 -8.34
CA VAL A 41 -7.83 -9.58 -8.28
C VAL A 41 -7.88 -8.65 -7.07
N PHE A 42 -9.03 -8.02 -6.77
CA PHE A 42 -9.15 -7.19 -5.58
C PHE A 42 -8.97 -7.97 -4.27
N LYS A 43 -9.44 -9.22 -4.19
CA LYS A 43 -9.19 -10.09 -3.03
C LYS A 43 -7.69 -10.36 -2.83
N ILE A 44 -6.96 -10.63 -3.91
CA ILE A 44 -5.50 -10.81 -3.87
C ILE A 44 -4.80 -9.53 -3.41
N LEU A 45 -5.22 -8.36 -3.92
CA LEU A 45 -4.67 -7.07 -3.49
C LEU A 45 -4.91 -6.79 -2.00
N LEU A 46 -6.09 -7.14 -1.48
CA LEU A 46 -6.40 -7.04 -0.05
C LEU A 46 -5.54 -7.99 0.80
N GLU A 47 -5.31 -9.21 0.34
CA GLU A 47 -4.39 -10.14 1.01
C GLU A 47 -2.95 -9.61 1.03
N ASN A 48 -2.50 -9.02 -0.07
CA ASN A 48 -1.18 -8.38 -0.16
C ASN A 48 -1.02 -7.26 0.88
N LEU A 49 -2.05 -6.44 1.11
CA LEU A 49 -2.04 -5.40 2.16
C LEU A 49 -1.85 -6.01 3.55
N VAL A 50 -2.54 -7.12 3.86
CA VAL A 50 -2.39 -7.83 5.15
C VAL A 50 -0.96 -8.37 5.31
N ILE A 51 -0.40 -8.97 4.26
CA ILE A 51 0.97 -9.49 4.28
C ILE A 51 1.98 -8.36 4.47
N ALA A 52 1.83 -7.25 3.74
CA ALA A 52 2.69 -6.08 3.82
C ALA A 52 2.71 -5.50 5.23
N ARG A 53 1.54 -5.28 5.85
CA ARG A 53 1.43 -4.82 7.24
C ARG A 53 2.09 -5.80 8.23
N ARG A 54 1.78 -7.09 8.13
CA ARG A 54 2.31 -8.12 9.05
C ARG A 54 3.84 -8.22 8.98
N ARG A 55 4.40 -8.15 7.77
CA ARG A 55 5.85 -8.28 7.53
C ARG A 55 6.61 -6.96 7.62
N ARG A 56 5.90 -5.82 7.71
CA ARG A 56 6.47 -4.47 7.67
C ARG A 56 7.32 -4.24 6.43
N ILE A 57 6.79 -4.64 5.28
CA ILE A 57 7.41 -4.45 3.96
C ILE A 57 6.49 -3.61 3.07
N PRO A 58 7.02 -2.96 2.01
CA PRO A 58 6.18 -2.25 1.04
C PRO A 58 5.13 -3.17 0.42
N VAL A 59 3.95 -2.61 0.09
CA VAL A 59 2.86 -3.35 -0.58
C VAL A 59 3.22 -3.77 -2.02
N CYS A 60 4.17 -3.09 -2.65
CA CYS A 60 4.65 -3.36 -4.01
C CYS A 60 6.15 -3.66 -4.02
N GLN A 61 6.60 -4.47 -4.99
CA GLN A 61 8.01 -4.73 -5.23
C GLN A 61 8.74 -3.52 -5.84
N ASP A 62 8.05 -2.76 -6.69
CA ASP A 62 8.54 -1.47 -7.17
C ASP A 62 8.24 -0.40 -6.10
N THR A 63 9.29 0.16 -5.52
CA THR A 63 9.19 1.18 -4.47
C THR A 63 9.24 2.61 -5.02
N GLY A 64 9.30 2.74 -6.35
CA GLY A 64 9.32 4.01 -7.05
C GLY A 64 10.64 4.78 -6.85
N VAL A 65 10.58 6.06 -7.20
CA VAL A 65 11.69 7.01 -7.04
C VAL A 65 11.22 8.13 -6.12
N ALA A 66 12.03 8.49 -5.12
CA ALA A 66 11.72 9.62 -4.26
C ALA A 66 11.74 10.92 -5.06
N VAL A 67 10.63 11.66 -5.02
CA VAL A 67 10.49 13.01 -5.58
C VAL A 67 10.34 13.97 -4.41
N ILE A 68 11.25 14.94 -4.31
CA ILE A 68 11.44 15.85 -3.17
C ILE A 68 11.41 17.29 -3.67
#